data_AF-A0A6M8UE15-F1
#
_entry.id   AF-A0A6M8UE15-F1
#
_cell.length_a   1.000
_cell.length_b   1.000
_cell.length_c   1.000
_cell.angle_alpha   90.00
_cell.angle_beta   90.00
_cell.angle_gamma   90.00
#
_symmetry.space_group_name_H-M   'P 1'
#
loop_
_entity.id
_entity.type
_entity.pdbx_description
1 polymer ?
#
loop_
_entity_poly.entity_id
_entity_poly.type
_entity_poly.pdbx_seq_one_letter_code
_entity_poly.pdbx_strand_id
1 'polypeptide(L)' 'MRELNNKEVANISGGFFIANIGEKIGLSIGNAVSEDVSAAAAQLGKGIGYIIELNVVGAVREMSEGIRGIVDWFKSR' A
#
# COMPACT_ATOMS: atom_id res chain seq x y z
N MET A 1 29.07 -7.01 -15.92
CA MET A 1 28.09 -7.00 -14.82
C MET A 1 27.33 -5.70 -14.90
N ARG A 2 25.99 -5.73 -14.87
CA ARG A 2 25.15 -4.52 -14.91
C ARG A 2 24.78 -4.14 -13.48
N GLU A 3 24.92 -2.87 -13.12
CA GLU A 3 24.46 -2.37 -11.82
C GLU A 3 22.92 -2.40 -11.78
N LEU A 4 22.39 -2.85 -10.65
CA LEU A 4 20.95 -2.87 -10.38
C LEU A 4 20.53 -1.52 -9.82
N ASN A 5 19.35 -1.04 -10.22
CA ASN A 5 18.80 0.16 -9.61
C ASN A 5 18.19 -0.16 -8.22
N ASN A 6 17.95 0.87 -7.42
CA ASN A 6 17.46 0.73 -6.04
C ASN A 6 16.16 -0.09 -5.91
N LYS A 7 15.27 -0.07 -6.91
CA LYS A 7 14.05 -0.90 -6.91
C LYS A 7 14.35 -2.37 -7.17
N GLU A 8 15.28 -2.66 -8.06
CA GLU A 8 15.72 -4.02 -8.35
C GLU A 8 16.48 -4.62 -7.16
N VAL A 9 17.30 -3.81 -6.47
CA VAL A 9 17.97 -4.21 -5.23
C VAL A 9 16.96 -4.50 -4.13
N ALA A 10 15.97 -3.61 -3.92
CA ALA A 10 14.92 -3.81 -2.92
C ALA A 10 14.09 -5.08 -3.20
N ASN A 11 13.72 -5.35 -4.46
CA ASN A 11 12.98 -6.56 -4.81
C ASN A 11 13.78 -7.85 -4.56
N ILE A 12 15.09 -7.84 -4.81
CA ILE A 12 15.95 -9.01 -4.60
C ILE A 12 16.28 -9.20 -3.11
N SER A 13 16.33 -8.13 -2.32
CA SER A 13 16.56 -8.17 -0.87
C SER A 13 15.31 -8.43 -0.03
N GLY A 14 14.13 -8.64 -0.65
CA GLY A 14 12.86 -8.86 0.04
C GLY A 14 12.19 -7.57 0.56
N GLY A 15 12.69 -6.40 0.17
CA GLY A 15 11.98 -5.15 0.34
C GLY A 15 10.62 -5.21 -0.37
N PHE A 16 9.59 -4.66 0.27
CA PHE A 16 8.19 -4.69 -0.17
C PHE A 16 7.41 -5.99 0.09
N PHE A 17 8.00 -7.01 0.71
CA PHE A 17 7.28 -8.23 1.10
C PHE A 17 6.14 -7.95 2.10
N ILE A 18 6.40 -7.20 3.16
CA ILE A 18 5.41 -6.84 4.18
C ILE A 18 4.42 -5.83 3.61
N ALA A 19 4.87 -4.91 2.75
CA ALA A 19 3.99 -3.99 2.02
C ALA A 19 2.96 -4.76 1.18
N ASN A 20 3.37 -5.80 0.46
CA ASN A 20 2.47 -6.62 -0.34
C ASN A 20 1.50 -7.45 0.52
N ILE A 21 1.92 -7.91 1.69
CA ILE A 21 1.02 -8.55 2.66
C ILE A 21 -0.02 -7.54 3.15
N GLY A 22 0.44 -6.35 3.56
CA GLY A 22 -0.43 -5.26 4.00
C GLY A 22 -1.45 -4.86 2.94
N GLU A 23 -1.03 -4.79 1.67
CA GLU A 23 -1.90 -4.51 0.53
C GLU A 23 -3.02 -5.55 0.41
N LYS A 24 -2.70 -6.84 0.48
CA LYS A 24 -3.69 -7.93 0.39
C LYS A 24 -4.69 -7.93 1.55
N ILE A 25 -4.21 -7.64 2.76
CA ILE A 25 -5.06 -7.50 3.94
C ILE A 25 -6.00 -6.31 3.74
N GLY A 26 -5.46 -5.16 3.33
CA GLY A 26 -6.23 -3.95 3.04
C GLY A 26 -7.30 -4.19 1.98
N LEU A 27 -6.96 -4.86 0.88
CA LEU A 27 -7.89 -5.24 -0.19
C LEU A 27 -9.03 -6.11 0.35
N SER A 28 -8.70 -7.12 1.16
CA SER A 28 -9.69 -8.05 1.73
C SER A 28 -10.66 -7.34 2.68
N ILE A 29 -10.14 -6.44 3.53
CA ILE A 29 -10.96 -5.62 4.43
C ILE A 29 -11.85 -4.67 3.61
N GLY A 30 -11.29 -3.99 2.61
CA GLY A 30 -12.06 -3.07 1.77
C GLY A 30 -13.20 -3.79 1.06
N ASN A 31 -12.93 -4.95 0.44
CA ASN A 31 -13.96 -5.78 -0.19
C ASN A 31 -15.09 -6.20 0.77
N ALA A 32 -14.79 -6.45 2.04
CA ALA A 32 -15.79 -6.79 3.05
C ALA A 32 -16.70 -5.60 3.43
N VAL A 33 -16.23 -4.36 3.24
CA VAL A 33 -16.99 -3.14 3.52
C VAL A 33 -17.74 -2.66 2.27
N SER A 34 -17.04 -2.52 1.15
CA SER A 34 -17.58 -2.10 -0.15
C SER A 34 -16.53 -2.33 -1.24
N GLU A 35 -16.94 -2.91 -2.37
CA GLU A 35 -16.06 -3.09 -3.53
C GLU A 35 -15.45 -1.76 -4.01
N ASP A 36 -16.21 -0.66 -3.92
CA ASP A 36 -15.79 0.69 -4.33
C ASP A 36 -14.63 1.25 -3.48
N VAL A 37 -14.45 0.77 -2.24
CA VAL A 37 -13.36 1.23 -1.34
C VAL A 37 -12.17 0.27 -1.29
N SER A 38 -12.27 -0.88 -1.97
CA SER A 38 -11.29 -1.97 -1.92
C SER A 38 -9.88 -1.53 -2.33
N ALA A 39 -9.76 -0.77 -3.42
CA ALA A 39 -8.48 -0.26 -3.91
C ALA A 39 -7.84 0.74 -2.95
N ALA A 40 -8.65 1.65 -2.39
CA ALA A 40 -8.17 2.64 -1.42
C ALA A 40 -7.72 1.99 -0.11
N ALA A 41 -8.46 0.97 0.35
CA ALA A 41 -8.08 0.18 1.52
C ALA A 41 -6.80 -0.65 1.28
N ALA A 42 -6.61 -1.18 0.07
CA ALA A 42 -5.38 -1.87 -0.32
C ALA A 42 -4.16 -0.93 -0.25
N GLN A 43 -4.27 0.29 -0.78
CA GLN A 43 -3.20 1.30 -0.69
C GLN A 43 -2.88 1.66 0.76
N LEU A 44 -3.89 1.85 1.60
CA LEU A 44 -3.70 2.10 3.03
C LEU A 44 -2.95 0.95 3.72
N GLY A 45 -3.35 -0.30 3.45
CA GLY A 45 -2.70 -1.50 3.96
C GLY A 45 -1.24 -1.63 3.49
N LYS A 46 -0.98 -1.31 2.22
CA LYS A 46 0.39 -1.27 1.66
C LYS A 46 1.27 -0.26 2.39
N GLY A 47 0.72 0.93 2.67
CA GLY A 47 1.40 1.97 3.43
C GLY A 47 1.77 1.53 4.85
N ILE A 48 0.90 0.78 5.52
CA ILE A 48 1.22 0.16 6.82
C ILE A 48 2.39 -0.81 6.70
N GLY A 49 2.40 -1.66 5.66
CA GLY A 49 3.52 -2.58 5.45
C GLY A 49 4.86 -1.87 5.14
N TYR A 50 4.82 -0.72 4.46
CA TYR A 50 6.01 0.13 4.29
C TYR A 50 6.55 0.71 5.61
N ILE A 51 5.72 0.92 6.64
CA ILE A 51 6.20 1.34 7.97
C ILE A 51 7.10 0.25 8.56
N ILE A 52 6.65 -1.01 8.49
CA ILE A 52 7.37 -2.16 9.03
C ILE A 52 8.69 -2.39 8.29
N GLU A 53 8.73 -2.03 7.01
CA GLU A 53 9.94 -2.07 6.17
C GLU A 53 10.82 -0.83 6.28
N LEU A 54 10.50 0.09 7.20
CA LEU A 54 11.23 1.35 7.41
C LEU A 54 11.26 2.27 6.17
N ASN A 55 10.37 2.06 5.20
CA ASN A 55 10.17 2.92 4.05
C ASN A 55 9.15 4.02 4.39
N VAL A 56 9.55 4.96 5.24
CA VAL A 56 8.66 6.02 5.76
C VAL A 56 8.09 6.90 4.65
N VAL A 57 8.89 7.23 3.64
CA VAL A 57 8.43 8.06 2.50
C VAL A 57 7.37 7.32 1.69
N GLY A 58 7.60 6.04 1.39
CA GLY A 58 6.58 5.20 0.75
C GLY A 58 5.33 5.08 1.60
N ALA A 59 5.48 4.82 2.91
CA ALA A 59 4.37 4.67 3.84
C ALA A 59 3.45 5.89 3.83
N VAL A 60 4.01 7.10 3.99
CA VAL A 60 3.24 8.34 3.96
C VAL A 60 2.49 8.50 2.65
N ARG A 61 3.13 8.20 1.51
CA ARG A 61 2.50 8.34 0.19
C ARG A 61 1.30 7.40 0.04
N GLU A 62 1.50 6.09 0.23
CA GLU A 62 0.44 5.09 0.04
C GLU A 62 -0.71 5.28 1.04
N MET A 63 -0.40 5.61 2.30
CA MET A 63 -1.45 5.89 3.30
C MET A 63 -2.25 7.15 2.95
N SER A 64 -1.58 8.21 2.47
CA SER A 64 -2.26 9.45 2.08
C SER A 64 -3.18 9.23 0.87
N GLU A 65 -2.73 8.49 -0.13
CA GLU A 65 -3.53 8.11 -1.30
C GLU A 65 -4.73 7.24 -0.90
N GLY A 66 -4.50 6.23 -0.06
CA GLY A 66 -5.56 5.37 0.47
C GLY A 66 -6.61 6.13 1.29
N ILE A 67 -6.18 7.00 2.22
CA ILE A 67 -7.11 7.85 3.00
C ILE A 67 -7.92 8.76 2.07
N ARG A 68 -7.27 9.38 1.07
CA ARG A 68 -7.97 10.24 0.11
C ARG A 68 -9.03 9.46 -0.66
N GLY A 69 -8.71 8.27 -1.15
CA GLY A 69 -9.66 7.41 -1.86
C GLY A 69 -10.88 7.06 -0.99
N ILE A 70 -10.68 6.76 0.29
CA ILE A 70 -11.78 6.48 1.23
C ILE A 70 -12.65 7.74 1.45
N VAL A 71 -12.03 8.90 1.64
CA VAL A 71 -12.74 10.17 1.84
C VAL A 71 -13.55 10.56 0.60
N ASP A 72 -12.98 10.40 -0.59
CA ASP A 72 -13.64 10.73 -1.85
C ASP A 72 -14.83 9.79 -2.12
N TRP A 73 -14.67 8.48 -1.86
CA TRP A 73 -15.78 7.51 -1.88
C TRP A 73 -16.90 7.89 -0.90
N PHE A 74 -16.56 8.31 0.32
CA PHE A 74 -17.56 8.71 1.31
C PHE A 74 -18.35 9.95 0.87
N LYS A 75 -17.68 10.92 0.22
CA LYS A 75 -18.31 12.15 -0.28
C LYS A 75 -19.17 11.94 -1.51
N SER A 76 -18.93 10.88 -2.30
CA SER A 76 -19.72 10.59 -3.50
C SER A 76 -20.99 9.80 -3.22
N ARG A 77 -21.30 9.56 -1.95
CA ARG A 77 -22.46 8.78 -1.47
C ARG A 77 -23.56 9.71 -0.95
#